data_AF-A0A832VWK7-F1
#
_entry.id   AF-A0A832VWK7-F1
#
_cell.length_a   1.000
_cell.length_b   1.000
_cell.length_c   1.000
_cell.angle_alpha   90.00
_cell.angle_beta   90.00
_cell.angle_gamma   90.00
#
_symmetry.space_group_name_H-M   'P 1'
#
loop_
_entity.id
_entity.type
_entity.pdbx_description
1 polymer ?
#
loop_
_entity_poly.entity_id
_entity_poly.type
_entity_poly.pdbx_seq_one_letter_code
_entity_poly.pdbx_strand_id
1 'polypeptide(L)' 'MKSIDIGFAVLAVFSAVMLTYEWLSVYNNVDYTVIFYAGMFVFAIVTLILRKQ' A
#
# COMPACT_ATOMS: atom_id res chain seq x y z
N MET A 1 4.15 20.05 1.28
CA MET A 1 3.65 18.80 0.66
C MET A 1 2.66 19.18 -0.43
N LYS A 2 2.93 18.88 -1.70
CA LYS A 2 1.99 19.21 -2.78
C LYS A 2 0.84 18.21 -2.74
N SER A 3 -0.35 18.64 -3.13
CA SER A 3 -1.54 17.77 -3.19
C SER A 3 -1.33 16.53 -4.07
N ILE A 4 -0.45 16.64 -5.07
CA ILE A 4 -0.05 15.55 -5.96
C ILE A 4 0.71 14.45 -5.23
N ASP A 5 1.56 14.81 -4.27
CA ASP A 5 2.38 13.85 -3.51
C ASP A 5 1.49 12.97 -2.62
N ILE A 6 0.44 13.57 -2.06
CA ILE A 6 -0.59 12.88 -1.27
C ILE A 6 -1.42 11.95 -2.19
N GLY A 7 -1.72 12.39 -3.41
CA GLY A 7 -2.41 11.55 -4.40
C GLY A 7 -1.61 10.30 -4.75
N PHE A 8 -0.31 10.44 -5.02
CA PHE A 8 0.58 9.29 -5.25
C PHE A 8 0.72 8.40 -4.02
N ALA A 9 0.69 8.98 -2.82
CA ALA A 9 0.73 8.21 -1.58
C ALA A 9 -0.48 7.28 -1.44
N VAL A 10 -1.69 7.82 -1.65
CA VAL A 10 -2.93 7.03 -1.61
C VAL A 10 -2.91 5.96 -2.70
N LEU A 11 -2.49 6.33 -3.91
CA LEU A 11 -2.37 5.38 -5.02
C LEU A 11 -1.43 4.21 -4.68
N ALA A 12 -0.26 4.50 -4.10
CA ALA A 12 0.72 3.48 -3.76
C ALA A 12 0.18 2.48 -2.72
N VAL A 13 -0.50 2.97 -1.66
CA VAL A 13 -1.12 2.11 -0.65
C VAL A 13 -2.22 1.26 -1.27
N PHE A 14 -3.06 1.85 -2.11
CA PHE A 14 -4.12 1.12 -2.80
C PHE A 14 -3.58 0.05 -3.74
N SER A 15 -2.54 0.37 -4.52
CA SER A 15 -1.85 -0.60 -5.38
C SER A 15 -1.27 -1.76 -4.60
N ALA A 16 -0.67 -1.50 -3.43
CA ALA A 16 -0.12 -2.55 -2.58
C ALA A 16 -1.21 -3.52 -2.10
N VAL A 17 -2.32 -2.99 -1.60
CA VAL A 17 -3.47 -3.78 -1.13
C VAL A 17 -4.03 -4.65 -2.26
N MET A 18 -4.29 -4.07 -3.43
CA MET A 18 -4.87 -4.80 -4.56
C MET A 18 -3.91 -5.86 -5.12
N LEU A 19 -2.62 -5.55 -5.21
CA LEU A 19 -1.62 -6.50 -5.68
C LEU A 19 -1.49 -7.69 -4.72
N THR A 20 -1.47 -7.45 -3.41
CA THR A 20 -1.42 -8.53 -2.42
C THR A 20 -2.69 -9.37 -2.44
N TYR A 21 -3.86 -8.74 -2.60
CA TYR A 21 -5.12 -9.45 -2.76
C TYR A 21 -5.09 -10.38 -3.99
N GLU A 22 -4.74 -9.85 -5.17
CA GLU A 22 -4.66 -10.64 -6.41
C GLU A 22 -3.66 -11.79 -6.27
N TRP A 23 -2.49 -11.53 -5.71
CA TRP A 23 -1.47 -12.55 -5.50
C TRP A 23 -1.98 -13.69 -4.61
N LEU A 24 -2.67 -13.39 -3.50
CA LEU A 24 -3.23 -14.40 -2.61
C LEU A 24 -4.45 -15.12 -3.22
N SER A 25 -5.24 -14.42 -4.03
CA SER A 25 -6.40 -14.95 -4.75
C SER A 25 -6.00 -16.06 -5.72
N VAL A 26 -4.87 -15.91 -6.42
CA VAL A 26 -4.33 -16.94 -7.32
C VAL A 26 -4.06 -18.27 -6.60
N TYR A 27 -3.72 -18.23 -5.31
CA TYR A 27 -3.47 -19.42 -4.48
C TYR A 27 -4.66 -19.82 -3.62
N ASN A 28 -5.83 -19.17 -3.77
CA ASN A 28 -7.01 -19.36 -2.94
C ASN A 28 -6.73 -19.24 -1.42
N ASN A 29 -5.77 -18.38 -1.05
CA ASN A 29 -5.29 -18.21 0.33
C ASN A 29 -5.38 -16.74 0.76
N VAL A 30 -6.55 -16.13 0.55
CA VAL A 30 -6.79 -14.73 0.89
C VAL A 30 -6.77 -14.55 2.41
N ASP A 31 -5.68 -13.97 2.90
CA ASP A 31 -5.51 -13.56 4.29
C ASP A 31 -5.55 -12.03 4.39
N TYR A 32 -6.63 -11.51 4.98
CA TYR A 32 -6.83 -10.07 5.18
C TYR A 32 -5.79 -9.43 6.08
N THR A 33 -5.18 -10.19 6.98
CA THR A 33 -4.11 -9.73 7.88
C THR A 33 -2.85 -9.41 7.08
N VAL A 34 -2.48 -10.28 6.15
CA VAL A 34 -1.32 -10.07 5.25
C VAL A 34 -1.56 -8.85 4.36
N ILE A 35 -2.76 -8.72 3.78
CA ILE A 35 -3.13 -7.58 2.95
C ILE A 35 -3.07 -6.27 3.74
N PHE A 36 -3.58 -6.25 4.97
CA PHE A 36 -3.52 -5.08 5.85
C PHE A 36 -2.08 -4.67 6.16
N TYR A 37 -1.21 -5.63 6.51
CA TYR A 37 0.20 -5.36 6.78
C TYR A 37 0.95 -4.87 5.54
N ALA A 38 0.65 -5.39 4.35
CA ALA A 38 1.24 -4.90 3.10
C ALA A 38 0.86 -3.43 2.84
N GLY A 39 -0.42 -3.07 3.03
CA GLY A 39 -0.88 -1.68 2.92
C GLY A 39 -0.21 -0.76 3.94
N MET A 40 -0.13 -1.18 5.20
CA MET A 40 0.55 -0.45 6.28
C MET A 40 2.05 -0.25 6.00
N PHE A 41 2.72 -1.26 5.45
CA PHE A 41 4.14 -1.18 5.08
C PHE A 41 4.38 -0.12 4.01
N VAL A 42 3.58 -0.13 2.94
CA VAL A 42 3.70 0.87 1.88
C VAL A 42 3.32 2.26 2.40
N PHE A 43 2.29 2.37 3.24
CA PHE A 43 1.96 3.62 3.91
C PHE A 43 3.13 4.16 4.76
N ALA A 44 3.80 3.29 5.53
CA ALA A 44 4.97 3.66 6.33
C ALA A 44 6.14 4.15 5.46
N ILE A 45 6.44 3.47 4.35
CA ILE A 45 7.49 3.90 3.42
C ILE A 45 7.14 5.25 2.80
N VAL A 46 5.93 5.38 2.29
CA VAL A 46 5.47 6.60 1.61
C VAL A 46 5.48 7.78 2.58
N THR A 47 4.96 7.61 3.80
CA THR A 47 5.01 8.67 4.83
C THR A 47 6.42 9.03 5.23
N LEU A 48 7.35 8.07 5.30
CA LEU A 48 8.77 8.34 5.53
C LEU A 48 9.39 9.16 4.38
N ILE A 49 9.08 8.81 3.12
CA ILE A 49 9.56 9.54 1.94
C ILE A 49 9.00 10.98 1.95
N LEU A 50 7.70 11.13 2.16
CA LEU A 50 7.04 12.44 2.21
C LEU A 50 7.54 13.32 3.36
N ARG A 51 7.87 12.73 4.52
CA ARG A 51 8.47 13.46 5.65
C ARG A 51 9.88 13.98 5.35
N LYS A 52 10.63 13.27 4.50
CA LYS A 52 12.03 13.60 4.18
C LYS A 52 12.13 14.70 3.10
N GLN A 53 11.04 15.02 2.41
CA GLN A 53 10.95 16.10 1.43
C GLN A 53 10.47 17.41 2.06
#